data_AF-A0A7V3U302-F1
#
_entry.id   AF-A0A7V3U302-F1
#
_cell.length_a   1.000
_cell.length_b   1.000
_cell.length_c   1.000
_cell.angle_alpha   90.00
_cell.angle_beta   90.00
_cell.angle_gamma   90.00
#
_symmetry.space_group_name_H-M   'P 1'
#
loop_
_entity.id
_entity.type
_entity.pdbx_description
1 polymer ?
#
loop_
_entity_poly.entity_id
_entity_poly.type
_entity_poly.pdbx_seq_one_letter_code
_entity_poly.pdbx_strand_id
1 'polypeptide(L)'
;MPLNAFKSMLSGETPIADLRAGLIGEGAMIPGADGPVPLVYADYVASGRALRQVEDFISEQVLPYYANSHTEASYCGGYMTRLREQARGEIARVTKASKDCAVIFTGSGATAGLNRLVALLGVNDA
;
A
#
# COMPACT_ATOMS: atom_id res chain seq x y z
N MET A 1 8.38 15.29 5.42
CA MET A 1 7.13 14.49 5.47
C MET A 1 7.48 13.05 5.15
N PRO A 2 7.06 12.08 5.98
CA PRO A 2 7.48 10.67 5.92
C PRO A 2 7.28 10.05 4.53
N LEU A 3 6.15 10.32 3.87
CA LEU A 3 5.87 9.76 2.55
C LEU A 3 6.80 10.30 1.45
N ASN A 4 7.28 11.54 1.55
CA ASN A 4 8.25 12.08 0.59
C ASN A 4 9.64 11.49 0.80
N ALA A 5 10.05 11.29 2.05
CA ALA A 5 11.31 10.58 2.34
C ALA A 5 11.28 9.15 1.80
N PHE A 6 10.16 8.45 1.98
CA PHE A 6 9.94 7.13 1.40
C PHE A 6 10.05 7.12 -0.13
N LYS A 7 9.42 8.08 -0.83
CA LYS A 7 9.57 8.22 -2.29
C LYS A 7 11.01 8.44 -2.72
N SER A 8 11.73 9.32 -2.02
CA SER A 8 13.13 9.59 -2.32
C SER A 8 13.98 8.34 -2.18
N MET A 9 13.75 7.54 -1.14
CA MET A 9 14.41 6.25 -0.96
C MET A 9 14.14 5.29 -2.13
N LEU A 10 12.91 5.26 -2.66
CA LEU A 10 12.55 4.43 -3.80
C LEU A 10 13.08 4.94 -5.15
N SER A 11 13.64 6.16 -5.20
CA SER A 11 14.09 6.81 -6.43
C SER A 11 15.62 6.86 -6.56
N GLY A 12 16.32 5.89 -5.93
CA GLY A 12 17.77 5.75 -6.01
C GLY A 12 18.27 5.41 -7.43
N GLU A 13 19.57 5.17 -7.55
CA GLU A 13 20.20 4.86 -8.85
C GLU A 13 19.75 3.50 -9.42
N THR A 14 19.41 2.54 -8.56
CA THR A 14 19.09 1.15 -8.94
C THR A 14 17.74 0.65 -8.39
N PRO A 15 16.63 1.36 -8.63
CA PRO A 15 15.37 1.15 -7.90
C PRO A 15 14.80 -0.27 -8.06
N ILE A 16 14.95 -0.89 -9.23
CA ILE A 16 14.48 -2.26 -9.48
C ILE A 16 15.32 -3.29 -8.73
N ALA A 17 16.64 -3.10 -8.66
CA ALA A 17 17.52 -4.00 -7.93
C ALA A 17 17.24 -3.89 -6.42
N ASP A 18 17.04 -2.67 -5.92
CA ASP A 18 16.77 -2.40 -4.51
C ASP A 18 15.42 -3.01 -4.09
N LEU A 19 14.38 -2.83 -4.91
CA LEU A 19 13.07 -3.47 -4.68
C LEU A 19 13.16 -4.99 -4.67
N ARG A 20 13.92 -5.58 -5.61
CA ARG A 20 14.13 -7.04 -5.65
C ARG A 20 14.88 -7.53 -4.41
N ALA A 21 15.89 -6.81 -3.95
CA ALA A 21 16.63 -7.14 -2.73
C ALA A 21 15.76 -7.05 -1.47
N GLY A 22 14.73 -6.21 -1.48
CA GLY A 22 13.75 -6.08 -0.41
C GLY A 22 12.59 -7.09 -0.44
N LEU A 23 12.51 -7.96 -1.47
CA LEU A 23 11.42 -8.92 -1.60
C LEU A 23 11.45 -9.96 -0.47
N ILE A 24 10.41 -9.98 0.36
CA ILE A 24 10.40 -10.82 1.55
C ILE A 24 10.18 -12.29 1.17
N GLY A 25 11.16 -13.12 1.56
CA GLY A 25 11.20 -14.57 1.35
C GLY A 25 11.72 -14.99 -0.03
N GLU A 26 12.32 -14.07 -0.80
CA GLU A 26 13.04 -14.45 -2.01
C GLU A 26 14.11 -15.50 -1.67
N GLY A 27 14.24 -16.53 -2.51
CA GLY A 27 15.12 -17.67 -2.24
C GLY A 27 14.62 -18.64 -1.14
N ALA A 28 13.37 -18.52 -0.68
CA ALA A 28 12.79 -19.50 0.22
C ALA A 28 12.81 -20.91 -0.41
N MET A 29 13.12 -21.91 0.41
CA MET A 29 13.13 -23.32 0.00
C MET A 29 11.83 -23.98 0.44
N ILE A 30 11.30 -24.87 -0.39
CA ILE A 30 10.14 -25.71 -0.09
C ILE A 30 10.53 -27.19 -0.13
N PRO A 31 9.82 -28.08 0.59
CA PRO A 31 10.02 -29.51 0.46
C PRO A 31 9.83 -29.97 -0.99
N GLY A 32 10.78 -30.75 -1.50
CA GLY A 32 10.71 -31.41 -2.80
C GLY A 32 10.97 -32.92 -2.68
N ALA A 33 10.74 -33.65 -3.77
CA ALA A 33 10.83 -35.11 -3.79
C ALA A 33 12.24 -35.64 -3.46
N ASP A 34 13.28 -34.98 -3.98
CA ASP A 34 14.69 -35.34 -3.78
C ASP A 34 15.42 -34.37 -2.84
N GLY A 35 14.66 -33.70 -1.96
CA GLY A 35 15.16 -32.68 -1.05
C GLY A 35 14.56 -31.29 -1.33
N PRO A 36 14.92 -30.27 -0.53
CA PRO A 36 14.36 -28.94 -0.68
C PRO A 36 14.71 -28.32 -2.03
N VAL A 37 13.73 -27.65 -2.64
CA VAL A 37 13.89 -26.92 -3.91
C VAL A 37 13.56 -25.43 -3.73
N PRO A 38 14.15 -24.52 -4.53
CA PRO A 38 13.78 -23.11 -4.48
C PRO A 38 12.31 -22.90 -4.85
N LEU A 39 11.62 -22.05 -4.09
CA LEU A 39 10.26 -21.63 -4.40
C LEU A 39 10.25 -20.74 -5.64
N VAL A 40 9.61 -21.22 -6.71
CA VAL A 40 9.20 -20.37 -7.84
C VAL A 40 7.83 -19.81 -7.53
N TYR A 41 7.78 -18.54 -7.09
CA TYR A 41 6.50 -17.88 -6.79
C TYR A 41 5.85 -17.35 -8.07
N ALA A 42 4.82 -18.05 -8.55
CA ALA A 42 4.11 -17.73 -9.79
C ALA A 42 2.67 -17.23 -9.56
N ASP A 43 2.36 -16.72 -8.37
CA ASP A 43 1.00 -16.35 -7.94
C ASP A 43 0.77 -14.83 -7.82
N TYR A 44 1.62 -14.02 -8.46
CA TYR A 44 1.57 -12.55 -8.38
C TYR A 44 0.27 -11.93 -8.89
N VAL A 45 -0.51 -12.65 -9.72
CA VAL A 45 -1.83 -12.19 -10.18
C VAL A 45 -2.87 -12.27 -9.06
N ALA A 46 -2.77 -13.26 -8.17
CA ALA A 46 -3.67 -13.40 -7.04
C ALA A 46 -3.23 -12.50 -5.87
N SER A 47 -1.96 -12.56 -5.49
CA SER A 47 -1.40 -11.74 -4.41
C SER A 47 0.07 -11.44 -4.63
N GLY A 48 0.47 -10.19 -4.42
CA GLY A 48 1.88 -9.81 -4.39
C GLY A 48 2.56 -10.26 -3.09
N ARG A 49 3.87 -10.47 -3.16
CA ARG A 49 4.71 -10.65 -1.97
C ARG A 49 5.01 -9.32 -1.31
N ALA A 50 5.18 -9.33 0.00
CA ALA A 50 5.57 -8.15 0.78
C ALA A 50 6.99 -7.67 0.43
N LEU A 51 7.20 -6.36 0.56
CA LEU A 51 8.48 -5.69 0.34
C LEU A 51 8.95 -5.09 1.66
N ARG A 52 10.20 -5.36 2.03
CA ARG A 52 10.82 -4.87 3.26
C ARG A 52 10.75 -3.34 3.38
N GLN A 53 10.94 -2.62 2.28
CA GLN A 53 10.80 -1.16 2.24
C GLN A 53 9.43 -0.71 2.76
N VAL A 54 8.35 -1.40 2.37
CA VAL A 54 7.00 -1.08 2.82
C VAL A 54 6.83 -1.43 4.29
N GLU A 55 7.27 -2.62 4.72
CA GLU A 55 7.15 -3.06 6.11
C GLU A 55 7.96 -2.18 7.08
N ASP A 56 9.16 -1.77 6.69
CA ASP A 56 10.01 -0.85 7.46
C ASP A 56 9.34 0.52 7.55
N PHE A 57 8.78 1.04 6.46
CA PHE A 57 8.02 2.29 6.48
C PHE A 57 6.80 2.21 7.41
N ILE A 58 6.02 1.12 7.34
CA ILE A 58 4.88 0.92 8.22
C ILE A 58 5.33 0.86 9.69
N SER A 59 6.31 0.01 9.99
CA SER A 59 6.76 -0.23 11.37
C SER A 59 7.46 0.97 12.01
N GLU A 60 8.22 1.75 11.24
CA GLU A 60 9.02 2.85 11.78
C GLU A 60 8.37 4.23 11.63
N GLN A 61 7.53 4.42 10.60
CA GLN A 61 6.96 5.74 10.30
C GLN A 61 5.45 5.82 10.53
N VAL A 62 4.73 4.69 10.54
CA VAL A 62 3.27 4.70 10.71
C VAL A 62 2.87 4.23 12.11
N LEU A 63 3.27 3.02 12.49
CA LEU A 63 2.85 2.39 13.74
C LEU A 63 3.23 3.18 15.01
N PRO A 64 4.40 3.85 15.12
CA PRO A 64 4.75 4.60 16.33
C PRO A 64 3.83 5.78 16.63
N TYR A 65 3.13 6.30 15.60
CA TYR A 65 2.23 7.45 15.71
C TYR A 65 0.76 7.06 15.45
N TYR A 66 0.45 5.76 15.40
CA TYR A 66 -0.86 5.29 15.04
C TYR A 66 -1.92 5.77 16.05
N ALA A 67 -2.90 6.48 15.53
CA ALA A 67 -4.04 7.00 16.27
C ALA A 67 -5.23 7.14 15.33
N ASN A 68 -6.44 7.14 15.89
CA ASN A 68 -7.64 7.45 15.12
C ASN A 68 -7.54 8.84 14.52
N SER A 69 -7.78 8.96 13.21
CA SER A 69 -7.71 10.21 12.44
C SER A 69 -8.95 11.09 12.59
N HIS A 70 -9.71 10.93 13.68
CA HIS A 70 -10.98 11.65 13.91
C HIS A 70 -10.80 12.95 14.70
N THR A 71 -9.61 13.18 15.28
CA THR A 71 -9.27 14.41 16.00
C THR A 71 -7.84 14.84 15.68
N GLU A 72 -7.64 16.10 15.30
CA GLU A 72 -6.29 16.68 15.11
C GLU A 72 -5.70 17.28 16.39
N ALA A 73 -6.42 17.17 17.51
CA ALA A 73 -6.05 17.78 18.78
C ALA A 73 -4.78 17.17 19.40
N SER A 74 -4.42 15.94 19.03
CA SER A 74 -3.18 15.28 19.45
C SER A 74 -2.16 15.25 18.33
N TYR A 75 -0.88 15.21 18.70
CA TYR A 75 0.21 15.06 17.74
C TYR A 75 -0.02 13.85 16.80
N CYS A 76 -0.34 12.68 17.36
CA CYS A 76 -0.58 11.45 16.62
C CYS A 76 -1.81 11.55 15.70
N GLY A 77 -2.90 12.15 16.18
CA GLY A 77 -4.11 12.35 15.38
C GLY A 77 -3.87 13.26 14.17
N GLY A 78 -3.17 14.38 14.37
CA GLY A 78 -2.76 15.26 13.28
C GLY A 78 -1.73 14.60 12.34
N TYR A 79 -0.81 13.80 12.87
CA TYR A 79 0.16 13.03 12.08
C TYR A 79 -0.55 12.05 11.13
N MET A 80 -1.44 11.21 11.66
CA MET A 80 -2.16 10.21 10.88
C MET A 80 -3.11 10.84 9.85
N THR A 81 -3.78 11.95 10.20
CA THR A 81 -4.65 12.67 9.27
C THR A 81 -3.87 13.21 8.08
N ARG A 82 -2.74 13.89 8.33
CA ARG A 82 -1.87 14.37 7.24
C ARG A 82 -1.30 13.25 6.39
N LEU A 83 -0.87 12.14 7.00
CA LEU A 83 -0.34 10.99 6.27
C LEU A 83 -1.40 10.36 5.36
N ARG A 84 -2.64 10.20 5.85
CA ARG A 84 -3.77 9.67 5.08
C ARG A 84 -4.12 10.56 3.88
N GLU A 85 -4.13 11.88 4.05
CA GLU A 85 -4.39 12.81 2.95
C GLU A 85 -3.24 12.86 1.93
N GLN A 86 -1.98 12.73 2.38
CA GLN A 86 -0.85 12.55 1.47
C GLN A 86 -0.95 11.26 0.66
N ALA A 87 -1.32 10.15 1.29
CA ALA A 87 -1.55 8.89 0.60
C ALA A 87 -2.68 9.01 -0.44
N ARG A 88 -3.77 9.73 -0.10
CA ARG A 88 -4.87 10.03 -1.02
C ARG A 88 -4.38 10.81 -2.25
N GLY A 89 -3.59 11.85 -2.03
CA GLY A 89 -2.99 12.64 -3.10
C GLY A 89 -2.07 11.81 -4.01
N GLU A 90 -1.33 10.86 -3.44
CA GLU A 90 -0.48 9.97 -4.23
C GLU A 90 -1.25 8.98 -5.07
N ILE A 91 -2.32 8.38 -4.54
CA ILE A 91 -3.22 7.54 -5.34
C ILE A 91 -3.82 8.35 -6.49
N ALA A 92 -4.24 9.60 -6.25
CA ALA A 92 -4.73 10.49 -7.30
C ALA A 92 -3.68 10.70 -8.40
N ARG A 93 -2.42 10.98 -8.02
CA ARG A 93 -1.32 11.22 -8.96
C ARG A 93 -1.00 9.98 -9.81
N VAL A 94 -0.84 8.80 -9.20
CA VAL A 94 -0.43 7.59 -9.96
C VAL A 94 -1.55 7.06 -10.86
N THR A 95 -2.81 7.31 -10.50
CA THR A 95 -3.99 6.96 -11.32
C THR A 95 -4.36 8.06 -12.32
N LYS A 96 -3.67 9.22 -12.31
CA LYS A 96 -3.96 10.39 -13.14
C LYS A 96 -5.38 10.94 -12.94
N ALA A 97 -5.89 10.86 -11.72
CA ALA A 97 -7.19 11.43 -11.36
C ALA A 97 -7.18 12.96 -11.57
N SER A 98 -8.20 13.47 -12.25
CA SER A 98 -8.36 14.91 -12.48
C SER A 98 -8.91 15.62 -11.23
N LYS A 99 -8.96 16.95 -11.26
CA LYS A 99 -9.57 17.77 -10.20
C LYS A 99 -11.07 17.49 -9.98
N ASP A 100 -11.73 16.91 -10.98
CA ASP A 100 -13.16 16.57 -10.95
C ASP A 100 -13.38 15.14 -10.42
N CYS A 101 -12.30 14.43 -10.05
CA CYS A 101 -12.36 13.09 -9.48
C CYS A 101 -12.16 13.13 -7.96
N ALA A 102 -12.85 12.24 -7.25
CA ALA A 102 -12.62 11.98 -5.83
C ALA A 102 -11.90 10.65 -5.64
N VAL A 103 -10.88 10.62 -4.77
CA VAL A 103 -10.24 9.37 -4.34
C VAL A 103 -10.87 8.92 -3.02
N ILE A 104 -11.54 7.77 -3.04
CA ILE A 104 -12.25 7.20 -1.88
C ILE A 104 -11.60 5.88 -1.50
N PHE A 105 -11.18 5.75 -0.24
CA PHE A 105 -10.69 4.49 0.30
C PHE A 105 -11.89 3.64 0.73
N THR A 106 -12.13 2.54 0.04
CA THR A 106 -13.31 1.68 0.21
C THR A 106 -13.05 0.41 1.01
N GLY A 107 -11.85 0.25 1.59
CA GLY A 107 -11.47 -0.94 2.37
C GLY A 107 -10.81 -2.00 1.50
N SER A 108 -11.23 -3.25 1.64
CA SER A 108 -10.51 -4.42 1.11
C SER A 108 -10.79 -4.68 -0.37
N GLY A 109 -9.86 -4.27 -1.22
CA GLY A 109 -9.80 -4.67 -2.63
C GLY A 109 -10.82 -3.99 -3.56
N ALA A 110 -10.73 -4.33 -4.85
CA ALA A 110 -11.57 -3.73 -5.91
C ALA A 110 -13.06 -4.01 -5.73
N THR A 111 -13.43 -5.19 -5.22
CA THR A 111 -14.82 -5.59 -4.95
C THR A 111 -15.54 -4.61 -4.01
N ALA A 112 -14.87 -4.18 -2.94
CA ALA A 112 -15.45 -3.20 -2.02
C ALA A 112 -15.66 -1.83 -2.72
N GLY A 113 -14.75 -1.46 -3.63
CA GLY A 113 -14.89 -0.27 -4.46
C GLY A 113 -16.09 -0.33 -5.39
N LEU A 114 -16.26 -1.45 -6.11
CA LEU A 114 -17.39 -1.66 -7.01
C LEU A 114 -18.73 -1.64 -6.27
N ASN A 115 -18.84 -2.37 -5.16
CA ASN A 115 -20.05 -2.38 -4.34
C ASN A 115 -20.38 -0.98 -3.81
N ARG A 116 -19.35 -0.18 -3.46
CA ARG A 116 -19.56 1.20 -3.03
C ARG A 116 -20.10 2.08 -4.16
N LEU A 117 -19.61 1.91 -5.39
CA LEU A 117 -20.12 2.64 -6.55
C LEU A 117 -21.57 2.29 -6.86
N VAL A 118 -21.92 1.01 -6.86
CA VAL A 118 -23.31 0.54 -7.07
C VAL A 118 -24.26 1.19 -6.06
N ALA A 119 -23.89 1.20 -4.78
CA ALA A 119 -24.68 1.83 -3.72
C ALA A 119 -24.77 3.36 -3.88
N LEU A 120 -23.67 4.04 -4.24
CA LEU A 120 -23.65 5.50 -4.40
C LEU A 120 -24.46 5.98 -5.62
N LEU A 121 -24.55 5.15 -6.66
CA LEU A 121 -25.32 5.46 -7.87
C LEU A 121 -26.79 5.03 -7.78
N GLY A 122 -27.22 4.42 -6.67
CA GLY A 122 -28.62 4.00 -6.48
C GLY A 122 -29.05 2.83 -7.39
N VAL A 123 -28.10 2.09 -7.97
CA VAL A 123 -28.42 0.99 -8.91
C VAL A 123 -29.15 -0.16 -8.21
N ASN A 124 -28.94 -0.33 -6.90
CA ASN A 124 -29.66 -1.33 -6.11
C ASN A 124 -31.14 -1.02 -5.93
N ASP A 125 -31.55 0.24 -6.14
CA ASP A 125 -32.92 0.72 -5.94
C ASP A 125 -33.66 0.96 -7.27
N ALA A 126 -33.04 0.62 -8.40
CA ALA A 126 -33.53 0.84 -9.77
C ALA A 126 -34.24 -0.38 -10.38
#